data_AF-A0A4Q3TRW7-F1
#
_entry.id   AF-A0A4Q3TRW7-F1
#
_cell.length_a   1.000
_cell.length_b   1.000
_cell.length_c   1.000
_cell.angle_alpha   90.00
_cell.angle_beta   90.00
_cell.angle_gamma   90.00
#
_symmetry.space_group_name_H-M   'P 1'
#
loop_
_entity.id
_entity.type
_entity.pdbx_description
1 polymer ?
#
loop_
_entity_poly.entity_id
_entity_poly.type
_entity_poly.pdbx_seq_one_letter_code
_entity_poly.pdbx_strand_id
1 'polypeptide(L)' 'FVRLDQDGVGDLIRIAKERGSAARPGIKTGICGEHGGDPSSIAFCEKAGLDYVSCSPYRVPIARLAAAQAALNVEREKDR' A
#
# COMPACT_ATOMS: atom_id res chain seq x y z
N PHE A 1 9.33 -12.24 6.65
CA PHE A 1 8.30 -11.23 6.39
C PHE A 1 7.15 -11.90 5.68
N VAL A 2 5.92 -11.61 6.08
CA VAL A 2 4.73 -12.09 5.38
C VAL A 2 4.44 -11.10 4.26
N ARG A 3 4.38 -11.62 3.03
CA ARG A 3 4.04 -10.83 1.85
C ARG A 3 2.56 -10.95 1.59
N LEU A 4 1.96 -9.85 1.17
CA LEU A 4 0.58 -9.83 0.72
C LEU A 4 0.46 -10.67 -0.57
N ASP A 5 -0.53 -11.54 -0.61
CA ASP A 5 -1.01 -12.15 -1.86
C ASP A 5 -1.67 -11.07 -2.72
N GLN A 6 -1.00 -10.65 -3.79
CA GLN A 6 -1.44 -9.53 -4.62
C GLN A 6 -2.53 -9.91 -5.62
N ASP A 7 -2.68 -11.20 -5.92
CA ASP A 7 -3.65 -11.67 -6.91
C ASP A 7 -4.99 -11.95 -6.22
N GLY A 8 -5.01 -12.70 -5.11
CA GLY A 8 -6.25 -12.99 -4.38
C GLY A 8 -6.64 -11.85 -3.43
N VAL A 9 -5.86 -11.67 -2.37
CA VAL A 9 -6.16 -10.64 -1.34
C VAL A 9 -6.05 -9.23 -1.92
N GLY A 10 -5.09 -9.01 -2.82
CA GLY A 10 -4.91 -7.72 -3.50
C GLY A 10 -6.12 -7.29 -4.32
N ASP A 11 -6.80 -8.20 -5.02
CA ASP A 11 -8.03 -7.90 -5.76
C ASP A 11 -9.13 -7.39 -4.83
N LEU A 12 -9.30 -8.03 -3.66
CA LEU A 12 -10.27 -7.59 -2.66
C LEU A 12 -9.94 -6.20 -2.13
N ILE A 13 -8.66 -5.88 -1.92
CA ILE A 13 -8.22 -4.54 -1.50
C ILE A 13 -8.55 -3.49 -2.57
N ARG A 14 -8.33 -3.79 -3.86
CA ARG A 14 -8.66 -2.86 -4.95
C ARG A 14 -10.18 -2.63 -5.03
N ILE A 15 -10.99 -3.68 -4.95
CA ILE A 15 -12.46 -3.57 -4.89
C ILE A 15 -12.90 -2.70 -3.70
N ALA A 16 -12.32 -2.93 -2.51
CA ALA A 16 -12.65 -2.16 -1.32
C ALA A 16 -12.28 -0.68 -1.47
N LYS A 17 -11.09 -0.38 -2.04
CA LYS A 17 -10.65 1.00 -2.29
C LYS A 17 -11.57 1.71 -3.28
N GLU A 18 -11.90 1.06 -4.39
CA GLU A 18 -12.78 1.62 -5.42
C GLU A 18 -14.18 1.90 -4.86
N ARG A 19 -14.82 0.87 -4.30
CA ARG A 19 -16.18 1.00 -3.76
C ARG A 19 -16.25 1.98 -2.59
N GLY A 20 -15.25 1.96 -1.71
CA GLY A 20 -15.17 2.88 -0.58
C GLY A 20 -15.07 4.34 -1.05
N SER A 21 -14.22 4.60 -2.05
CA SER A 21 -14.05 5.95 -2.61
C SER A 21 -15.28 6.44 -3.36
N ALA A 22 -15.97 5.54 -4.07
CA ALA A 22 -17.22 5.85 -4.77
C ALA A 22 -18.36 6.18 -3.79
N ALA A 23 -18.46 5.43 -2.68
CA ALA A 23 -19.48 5.65 -1.66
C ALA A 23 -19.18 6.88 -0.77
N ARG A 24 -17.90 7.13 -0.47
CA ARG A 24 -17.45 8.27 0.33
C ARG A 24 -16.18 8.87 -0.28
N PRO A 25 -16.32 9.89 -1.14
CA PRO A 25 -15.18 10.61 -1.68
C PRO A 25 -14.25 11.12 -0.57
N GLY A 26 -12.94 10.91 -0.75
CA GLY A 26 -11.93 11.33 0.22
C GLY A 26 -11.80 10.43 1.46
N ILE A 27 -12.46 9.27 1.52
CA ILE A 27 -12.24 8.30 2.60
C ILE A 27 -10.77 7.88 2.66
N LYS A 28 -10.20 7.92 3.87
CA LYS A 28 -8.84 7.48 4.14
C LYS A 28 -8.78 5.97 4.34
N THR A 29 -7.82 5.35 3.69
CA THR A 29 -7.64 3.89 3.64
C THR A 29 -6.20 3.55 3.99
N GLY A 30 -5.98 2.47 4.71
CA GLY A 30 -4.63 2.02 5.05
C GLY A 30 -4.59 0.54 5.36
N ILE A 31 -3.37 0.01 5.48
CA ILE A 31 -3.12 -1.40 5.81
C ILE A 31 -2.39 -1.50 7.15
N CYS A 32 -2.71 -2.55 7.93
CA CYS A 32 -2.04 -2.85 9.18
C CYS A 32 -1.54 -4.31 9.22
N GLY A 33 -0.80 -4.64 10.28
CA GLY A 33 -0.24 -5.97 10.49
C GLY A 33 1.12 -6.15 9.84
N GLU A 34 1.53 -7.40 9.63
CA GLU A 34 2.88 -7.69 9.18
C GLU A 34 3.19 -7.20 7.76
N HIS A 35 2.18 -7.21 6.88
CA HIS A 35 2.27 -6.72 5.51
C HIS A 35 2.65 -5.24 5.44
N GLY A 36 2.23 -4.43 6.43
CA GLY A 36 2.56 -3.00 6.50
C GLY A 36 4.05 -2.71 6.74
N GLY A 37 4.86 -3.73 7.01
CA GLY A 37 6.32 -3.64 7.14
C GLY A 37 7.09 -4.44 6.09
N ASP A 38 6.42 -4.99 5.07
CA ASP A 38 7.05 -5.71 3.97
C ASP A 38 7.16 -4.81 2.72
N PRO A 39 8.36 -4.60 2.16
CA PRO A 39 8.54 -3.65 1.06
C PRO A 39 7.70 -3.93 -0.20
N SER A 40 7.53 -5.21 -0.56
CA SER A 40 6.73 -5.59 -1.73
C SER A 40 5.24 -5.32 -1.53
N SER A 41 4.76 -5.54 -0.31
CA SER A 41 3.38 -5.26 0.08
C SER A 41 3.12 -3.75 0.15
N ILE A 42 4.07 -2.96 0.66
CA ILE A 42 3.99 -1.49 0.65
C ILE A 42 3.95 -0.94 -0.78
N ALA A 43 4.78 -1.46 -1.68
CA ALA A 43 4.75 -1.07 -3.08
C ALA A 43 3.40 -1.37 -3.75
N PHE A 44 2.78 -2.51 -3.43
CA PHE A 44 1.41 -2.79 -3.84
C PHE A 44 0.42 -1.75 -3.26
N CYS A 45 0.50 -1.43 -1.98
CA CYS A 45 -0.40 -0.46 -1.34
C CYS A 45 -0.30 0.94 -1.97
N GLU A 46 0.91 1.38 -2.31
CA GLU A 46 1.15 2.63 -3.04
C GLU A 46 0.45 2.61 -4.41
N LYS A 47 0.68 1.55 -5.20
CA LYS A 47 0.03 1.37 -6.52
C LYS A 47 -1.50 1.25 -6.41
N ALA A 48 -2.01 0.62 -5.36
CA ALA A 48 -3.44 0.50 -5.08
C ALA A 48 -4.06 1.81 -4.52
N GLY A 49 -3.26 2.84 -4.25
CA GLY A 49 -3.74 4.15 -3.80
C GLY A 49 -4.21 4.19 -2.34
N LEU A 50 -3.65 3.36 -1.47
CA LEU A 50 -3.86 3.47 -0.03
C LEU A 50 -3.13 4.70 0.52
N ASP A 51 -3.69 5.31 1.57
CA ASP A 51 -3.19 6.57 2.13
C ASP A 51 -2.06 6.37 3.17
N TYR A 52 -2.03 5.21 3.84
CA TYR A 52 -1.00 4.93 4.85
C TYR A 52 -0.78 3.42 5.07
N VAL A 53 0.39 3.11 5.67
CA VAL A 53 0.72 1.78 6.18
C VAL A 53 0.99 1.87 7.69
N SER A 54 0.63 0.82 8.42
CA SER A 54 0.85 0.70 9.87
C SER A 54 1.60 -0.60 10.17
N CYS A 55 2.72 -0.49 10.89
CA CYS A 55 3.58 -1.61 11.24
C CYS A 55 4.15 -1.44 12.66
N SER A 56 4.81 -2.48 13.18
CA SER A 56 5.44 -2.42 14.49
C SER A 56 6.53 -1.35 14.55
N PRO A 57 6.79 -0.73 15.73
CA PRO A 57 7.69 0.42 15.85
C PRO A 57 9.07 0.21 15.20
N TYR A 58 9.68 -0.96 15.40
CA TYR A 58 10.99 -1.30 14.84
C TYR A 58 11.00 -1.44 13.32
N ARG A 59 9.83 -1.64 12.68
CA ARG A 59 9.69 -1.73 11.22
C ARG A 59 9.40 -0.37 10.58
N VAL A 60 9.11 0.67 11.35
CA VAL A 60 8.81 2.02 10.82
C VAL A 60 9.91 2.56 9.90
N PRO A 61 11.22 2.46 10.22
CA PRO A 61 12.27 2.94 9.32
C PRO A 61 12.27 2.23 7.96
N ILE A 62 12.03 0.91 7.96
CA ILE A 62 11.96 0.10 6.74
C ILE A 62 10.73 0.49 5.93
N ALA A 63 9.57 0.64 6.58
CA ALA A 63 8.33 1.02 5.91
C ALA A 63 8.43 2.40 5.25
N ARG A 64 9.07 3.37 5.91
CA ARG A 64 9.33 4.70 5.35
C ARG A 64 10.22 4.65 4.11
N LEU A 65 11.31 3.89 4.15
CA LEU A 65 12.21 3.73 3.01
C LEU A 65 11.50 3.03 1.84
N ALA A 66 10.77 1.96 2.11
CA ALA A 66 10.02 1.22 1.10
C ALA A 66 8.92 2.08 0.45
N ALA A 67 8.20 2.89 1.24
CA ALA A 67 7.19 3.82 0.73
C ALA A 67 7.84 4.87 -0.19
N ALA A 68 8.97 5.45 0.19
CA ALA A 68 9.69 6.40 -0.65
C ALA A 68 10.16 5.77 -1.97
N GLN A 69 10.71 4.55 -1.92
CA GLN A 69 11.11 3.81 -3.12
C GLN A 69 9.91 3.49 -4.03
N ALA A 70 8.77 3.11 -3.44
CA ALA A 70 7.54 2.83 -4.17
C ALA A 70 7.00 4.08 -4.89
N ALA A 71 6.97 5.23 -4.20
CA ALA A 71 6.55 6.50 -4.79
C ALA A 71 7.42 6.89 -5.99
N LEU A 72 8.75 6.81 -5.85
CA LEU A 72 9.69 7.07 -6.95
C LEU A 72 9.51 6.11 -8.13
N ASN A 73 9.17 4.84 -7.87
CA ASN A 73 8.87 3.88 -8.94
C ASN A 73 7.61 4.27 -9.71
N VAL A 74 6.54 4.64 -8.99
CA VAL A 74 5.27 5.07 -9.60
C VAL A 74 5.45 6.35 -10.43
N GLU A 75 6.24 7.31 -9.95
CA GLU A 75 6.58 8.52 -10.72
C GLU A 75 7.34 8.17 -12.00
N ARG A 76 8.40 7.35 -11.91
CA ARG A 76 9.16 6.91 -13.10
C ARG A 76 8.34 6.12 -14.11
N GLU A 77 7.34 5.37 -13.67
CA GLU A 77 6.40 4.66 -14.55
C GLU A 77 5.47 5.63 -15.30
N LYS A 78 5.16 6.82 -14.75
CA LYS A 78 4.36 7.86 -15.41
C LYS A 78 5.14 8.68 -16.43
N ASP A 79 6.44 8.84 -16.21
CA ASP A 79 7.34 9.61 -17.10
C ASP A 79 7.80 8.82 -18.34
N ARG A 80 7.52 7.51 -18.38
CA ARG A 80 7.81 6.60 -19.49
C ARG A 80 6.64 6.46 -20.44
#